data_AF-A0A2H5VL33-F1
#
_entry.id   AF-A0A2H5VL33-F1
#
_cell.length_a   1.000
_cell.length_b   1.000
_cell.length_c   1.000
_cell.angle_alpha   90.00
_cell.angle_beta   90.00
_cell.angle_gamma   90.00
#
_symmetry.space_group_name_H-M   'P 1'
#
loop_
_entity.id
_entity.type
_entity.pdbx_description
1 polymer ?
#
loop_
_entity_poly.entity_id
_entity_poly.type
_entity_poly.pdbx_seq_one_letter_code
_entity_poly.pdbx_strand_id
1 'polypeptide(L)'
;MVRVLRREPLSTEEYLALDDHDVMFHIKWWTKAPDPILRDLASGFLHRRLFKAVDLQVNAEGRRQLIERARRIVEAAGFDPRYYLIEDRASDIPYLGPYSPETSGPESRIYVEGDGGSRALREITEVSPAIRRLRRFHIDRLCFPEAVHDAIRALVAEREQSV
;
A
#
# COMPACT_ATOMS: atom_id res chain seq x y z
N MET A 1 -9.51 -16.88 15.99
CA MET A 1 -8.95 -16.93 14.62
C MET A 1 -9.88 -17.55 13.55
N VAL A 2 -10.55 -18.69 13.76
CA VAL A 2 -11.35 -19.35 12.69
C VAL A 2 -12.45 -18.45 12.10
N ARG A 3 -13.19 -17.72 12.94
CA ARG A 3 -14.23 -16.78 12.50
C ARG A 3 -13.65 -15.62 11.68
N VAL A 4 -12.49 -15.09 12.10
CA VAL A 4 -11.72 -14.08 11.35
C VAL A 4 -11.40 -14.59 9.94
N LEU A 5 -10.85 -15.80 9.82
CA LEU A 5 -10.46 -16.38 8.53
C LEU A 5 -11.66 -16.67 7.62
N ARG A 6 -12.82 -16.98 8.20
CA ARG A 6 -14.08 -17.19 7.48
C ARG A 6 -14.84 -15.90 7.16
N ARG A 7 -14.32 -14.75 7.58
CA ARG A 7 -14.99 -13.44 7.48
C ARG A 7 -16.37 -13.43 8.16
N GLU A 8 -16.48 -14.17 9.26
CA GLU A 8 -17.67 -14.15 10.11
C GLU A 8 -17.60 -12.96 11.09
N PRO A 9 -18.75 -12.38 11.48
CA PRO A 9 -18.78 -11.28 12.44
C PRO A 9 -18.29 -11.76 13.82
N LEU A 10 -17.47 -10.93 14.46
CA LEU A 10 -16.95 -11.15 15.81
C LEU A 10 -17.82 -10.43 16.84
N SER A 11 -17.95 -11.02 18.03
CA SER A 11 -18.40 -10.27 19.21
C SER A 11 -17.30 -9.29 19.67
N THR A 12 -17.68 -8.29 20.47
CA THR A 12 -16.73 -7.36 21.07
C THR A 12 -15.67 -8.09 21.91
N GLU A 13 -16.07 -9.12 22.64
CA GLU A 13 -15.17 -9.93 23.45
C GLU A 13 -14.16 -10.70 22.58
N GLU A 14 -14.62 -11.32 21.49
CA GLU A 14 -13.73 -12.03 20.54
C GLU A 14 -12.74 -11.07 19.85
N TYR A 15 -13.18 -9.85 19.54
CA TYR A 15 -12.32 -8.83 18.95
C TYR A 15 -11.26 -8.33 19.94
N LEU A 16 -11.64 -8.03 21.18
CA LEU A 16 -10.71 -7.55 22.21
C LEU A 16 -9.71 -8.61 22.66
N ALA A 17 -10.04 -9.89 22.47
CA ALA A 17 -9.14 -11.00 22.75
C ALA A 17 -8.08 -11.21 21.64
N LEU A 18 -8.24 -10.61 20.46
CA LEU A 18 -7.33 -10.79 19.34
C LEU A 18 -6.17 -9.80 19.41
N ASP A 19 -4.94 -10.31 19.45
CA ASP A 19 -3.74 -9.47 19.45
C ASP A 19 -2.69 -9.92 18.40
N ASP A 20 -1.56 -9.22 18.38
CA ASP A 20 -0.45 -9.54 17.48
C ASP A 20 0.15 -10.92 17.77
N HIS A 21 0.11 -11.42 19.02
CA HIS A 21 0.62 -12.75 19.35
C HIS A 21 -0.24 -13.84 18.72
N ASP A 22 -1.55 -13.68 18.70
CA ASP A 22 -2.45 -14.60 17.99
C ASP A 22 -2.10 -14.67 16.50
N VAL A 23 -1.95 -13.51 15.85
CA VAL A 23 -1.62 -13.43 14.42
C VAL A 23 -0.25 -14.08 14.17
N MET A 24 0.76 -13.70 14.95
CA MET A 24 2.12 -14.22 14.81
C MET A 24 2.20 -15.72 15.08
N PHE A 25 1.42 -16.24 16.04
CA PHE A 25 1.32 -17.67 16.30
C PHE A 25 0.82 -18.43 15.07
N HIS A 26 -0.25 -17.95 14.44
CA HIS A 26 -0.84 -18.60 13.26
C HIS A 26 0.09 -18.50 12.04
N ILE A 27 0.73 -17.34 11.80
CA ILE A 27 1.72 -17.19 10.73
C ILE A 27 2.86 -18.20 10.92
N LYS A 28 3.41 -18.33 12.13
CA LYS A 28 4.45 -19.32 12.43
C LYS A 28 3.96 -20.74 12.14
N TRP A 29 2.73 -21.08 12.51
CA TRP A 29 2.15 -22.39 12.21
C TRP A 29 1.96 -22.64 10.71
N TRP A 30 1.54 -21.63 9.95
CA TRP A 30 1.32 -21.72 8.51
C TRP A 30 2.60 -21.94 7.71
N THR A 31 3.79 -21.66 8.27
CA THR A 31 5.08 -22.09 7.67
C THR A 31 5.22 -23.60 7.52
N LYS A 32 4.33 -24.39 8.12
CA LYS A 32 4.27 -25.85 8.03
C LYS A 32 2.99 -26.35 7.35
N ALA A 33 2.20 -25.46 6.76
CA ALA A 33 0.95 -25.82 6.09
C ALA A 33 1.20 -26.76 4.89
N PRO A 34 0.25 -27.68 4.59
CA PRO A 34 0.33 -28.52 3.40
C PRO A 34 0.13 -27.70 2.11
N ASP A 35 -0.62 -26.60 2.18
CA ASP A 35 -0.79 -25.68 1.06
C ASP A 35 0.53 -24.93 0.79
N PRO A 36 1.12 -25.09 -0.41
CA PRO A 36 2.45 -24.54 -0.71
C PRO A 36 2.46 -23.01 -0.78
N ILE A 37 1.36 -22.38 -1.19
CA ILE A 37 1.26 -20.91 -1.32
C ILE A 37 1.21 -20.28 0.07
N LEU A 38 0.30 -20.75 0.93
CA LEU A 38 0.18 -20.30 2.30
C LEU A 38 1.49 -20.51 3.06
N ARG A 39 2.14 -21.66 2.86
CA ARG A 39 3.44 -21.96 3.45
C ARG A 39 4.52 -20.99 3.02
N ASP A 40 4.62 -20.71 1.72
CA ASP A 40 5.64 -19.81 1.18
C ASP A 40 5.41 -18.36 1.64
N LEU A 41 4.17 -17.86 1.57
CA LEU A 41 3.82 -16.50 2.03
C LEU A 41 4.06 -16.33 3.53
N ALA A 42 3.64 -17.29 4.36
CA ALA A 42 3.87 -17.25 5.81
C ALA A 42 5.36 -17.28 6.14
N SER A 43 6.13 -18.12 5.45
CA SER A 43 7.59 -18.16 5.57
C SER A 43 8.25 -16.86 5.09
N GLY A 44 7.74 -16.28 4.00
CA GLY A 44 8.21 -15.00 3.45
C GLY A 44 8.00 -13.86 4.45
N PHE A 45 6.83 -13.79 5.07
CA PHE A 45 6.54 -12.83 6.14
C PHE A 45 7.48 -13.01 7.33
N LEU A 46 7.61 -14.24 7.85
CA LEU A 46 8.40 -14.53 9.04
C LEU A 46 9.90 -14.26 8.85
N HIS A 47 10.43 -14.57 7.67
CA HIS A 47 11.86 -14.41 7.33
C HIS A 47 12.16 -13.13 6.54
N ARG A 48 11.20 -12.20 6.44
CA ARG A 48 11.34 -10.91 5.77
C ARG A 48 11.76 -11.02 4.28
N ARG A 49 11.29 -12.05 3.58
CA ARG A 49 11.34 -12.14 2.10
C ARG A 49 10.17 -11.36 1.52
N LEU A 50 10.31 -10.05 1.51
CA LEU A 50 9.25 -9.13 1.05
C LEU A 50 9.18 -9.12 -0.48
N PHE A 51 7.98 -8.85 -1.00
CA PHE A 51 7.81 -8.55 -2.42
C PHE A 51 8.62 -7.30 -2.80
N LYS A 52 9.12 -7.30 -4.03
CA LYS A 52 9.67 -6.10 -4.65
C LYS A 52 8.52 -5.27 -5.23
N ALA A 53 8.76 -3.98 -5.42
CA ALA A 53 7.77 -3.08 -5.99
C ALA A 53 8.41 -2.17 -7.05
N VAL A 54 7.62 -1.82 -8.06
CA VAL A 54 7.93 -0.76 -9.03
C VAL A 54 6.77 0.23 -9.07
N ASP A 55 7.08 1.51 -9.23
CA ASP A 55 6.06 2.55 -9.37
C ASP A 55 5.43 2.46 -10.78
N LEU A 56 4.11 2.60 -10.84
CA LEU A 56 3.32 2.59 -12.07
C LEU A 56 2.97 4.02 -12.46
N GLN A 57 3.78 4.64 -13.31
CA GLN A 57 3.49 5.96 -13.89
C GLN A 57 2.89 5.84 -15.30
N VAL A 58 1.77 5.13 -15.43
CA VAL A 58 1.16 4.81 -16.73
C VAL A 58 -0.31 5.22 -16.79
N ASN A 59 -0.76 5.64 -17.98
CA ASN A 59 -2.18 5.89 -18.24
C ASN A 59 -3.01 4.59 -18.15
N ALA A 60 -4.34 4.70 -18.09
CA ALA A 60 -5.22 3.55 -17.81
C ALA A 60 -5.10 2.39 -18.82
N GLU A 61 -4.87 2.69 -20.10
CA GLU A 61 -4.68 1.67 -21.15
C GLU A 61 -3.31 0.99 -21.05
N GLY A 62 -2.25 1.79 -20.89
CA GLY A 62 -0.89 1.28 -20.69
C GLY A 62 -0.78 0.41 -19.44
N ARG A 63 -1.53 0.77 -18.39
CA ARG A 63 -1.62 0.02 -17.13
C ARG A 63 -2.15 -1.39 -17.34
N ARG A 64 -3.27 -1.56 -18.05
CA ARG A 64 -3.85 -2.88 -18.33
C ARG A 64 -2.88 -3.79 -19.07
N GLN A 65 -2.26 -3.27 -20.13
CA GLN A 65 -1.33 -4.04 -20.95
C GLN A 65 -0.06 -4.43 -20.18
N LEU A 66 0.44 -3.54 -19.32
CA LEU A 66 1.59 -3.81 -18.46
C LEU A 66 1.27 -4.89 -17.44
N ILE A 67 0.11 -4.81 -16.76
CA ILE A 67 -0.32 -5.81 -15.78
C ILE A 67 -0.47 -7.18 -16.44
N GLU A 68 -1.04 -7.24 -17.63
CA GLU A 68 -1.21 -8.51 -18.35
C GLU A 68 0.13 -9.14 -18.76
N ARG A 69 1.11 -8.33 -19.16
CA ARG A 69 2.48 -8.81 -19.42
C ARG A 69 3.18 -9.26 -18.13
N ALA A 70 3.04 -8.50 -17.06
CA ALA A 70 3.58 -8.84 -15.74
C ALA A 70 2.99 -10.15 -15.21
N ARG A 71 1.68 -10.35 -15.39
CA ARG A 71 0.96 -11.59 -15.06
C ARG A 71 1.61 -12.80 -15.73
N ARG A 72 1.87 -12.72 -17.04
CA ARG A 72 2.54 -13.79 -17.79
C ARG A 72 3.95 -14.07 -17.31
N ILE A 73 4.71 -13.04 -16.93
CA ILE A 73 6.06 -13.20 -16.36
C ILE A 73 6.01 -13.94 -15.03
N VAL A 74 5.06 -13.58 -14.16
CA VAL A 74 4.85 -14.23 -12.85
C VAL A 74 4.41 -15.68 -13.02
N GLU A 75 3.45 -15.96 -13.91
CA GLU A 75 3.00 -17.33 -14.23
C GLU A 75 4.13 -18.20 -14.79
N ALA A 76 4.94 -17.65 -15.72
CA ALA A 76 6.07 -18.36 -16.31
C ALA A 76 7.17 -18.70 -15.28
N ALA A 77 7.31 -17.89 -14.22
CA ALA A 77 8.21 -18.15 -13.10
C ALA A 77 7.65 -19.13 -12.06
N GLY A 78 6.46 -19.70 -12.29
CA GLY A 78 5.84 -20.70 -11.42
C GLY A 78 5.05 -20.12 -10.23
N PHE A 79 4.77 -18.82 -10.24
CA PHE A 79 3.99 -18.16 -9.19
C PHE A 79 2.55 -17.92 -9.66
N ASP A 80 1.57 -18.11 -8.77
CA ASP A 80 0.17 -17.78 -9.05
C ASP A 80 -0.04 -16.25 -8.90
N PRO A 81 -0.38 -15.52 -9.97
CA PRO A 81 -0.54 -14.06 -9.91
C PRO A 81 -1.61 -13.61 -8.93
N ARG A 82 -2.59 -14.46 -8.59
CA ARG A 82 -3.63 -14.12 -7.60
C ARG A 82 -3.05 -13.81 -6.22
N TYR A 83 -1.88 -14.36 -5.91
CA TYR A 83 -1.20 -14.22 -4.62
C TYR A 83 0.12 -13.46 -4.73
N TYR A 84 0.77 -13.51 -5.89
CA TYR A 84 2.12 -13.00 -6.10
C TYR A 84 2.19 -11.80 -7.05
N LEU A 85 1.07 -11.26 -7.54
CA LEU A 85 1.04 -10.01 -8.29
C LEU A 85 -0.02 -9.08 -7.69
N ILE A 86 0.43 -8.05 -6.98
CA ILE A 86 -0.45 -7.17 -6.21
C ILE A 86 -0.31 -5.75 -6.75
N GLU A 87 -1.44 -5.14 -7.07
CA GLU A 87 -1.51 -3.71 -7.33
C GLU A 87 -1.77 -3.00 -6.00
N ASP A 88 -0.81 -2.20 -5.57
CA ASP A 88 -0.90 -1.42 -4.34
C ASP A 88 -1.06 0.07 -4.70
N ARG A 89 -1.98 0.76 -4.04
CA ARG A 89 -2.15 2.20 -4.18
C ARG A 89 -1.88 2.83 -2.83
N ALA A 90 -0.72 3.49 -2.71
CA ALA A 90 -0.38 4.31 -1.56
C ALA A 90 -1.13 5.66 -1.58
N SER A 91 -2.46 5.63 -1.69
CA SER A 91 -3.36 6.73 -1.31
C SER A 91 -3.96 6.53 0.08
N ASP A 92 -3.94 5.29 0.55
CA ASP A 92 -4.59 4.80 1.77
C ASP A 92 -3.63 4.86 2.96
N ILE A 93 -2.97 6.00 3.07
CA ILE A 93 -2.17 6.29 4.24
C ILE A 93 -3.18 6.63 5.35
N PRO A 94 -3.18 5.93 6.51
CA PRO A 94 -4.03 6.28 7.66
C PRO A 94 -3.63 7.63 8.29
N TYR A 95 -2.52 8.20 7.82
CA TYR A 95 -2.12 9.57 8.12
C TYR A 95 -2.85 10.54 7.20
N LEU A 96 -3.28 11.67 7.76
CA LEU A 96 -3.72 12.83 6.99
C LEU A 96 -2.72 13.03 5.84
N GLY A 97 -3.21 12.92 4.60
CA GLY A 97 -2.40 13.24 3.42
C GLY A 97 -1.85 14.67 3.49
N PRO A 98 -1.07 15.10 2.49
CA PRO A 98 -0.55 16.46 2.47
C PRO A 98 -1.67 17.46 2.75
N TYR A 99 -1.48 18.30 3.77
CA TYR A 99 -2.53 19.18 4.29
C TYR A 99 -3.15 19.99 3.16
N SER A 100 -4.46 19.90 3.01
CA SER A 100 -5.22 20.67 2.04
C SER A 100 -6.53 21.14 2.68
N PRO A 101 -6.81 22.46 2.67
CA PRO A 101 -8.00 23.04 3.29
C PRO A 101 -9.32 22.58 2.64
N GLU A 102 -9.25 21.97 1.45
CA GLU A 102 -10.39 21.41 0.70
C GLU A 102 -10.80 20.01 1.21
N THR A 103 -9.84 19.23 1.70
CA THR A 103 -10.05 17.86 2.22
C THR A 103 -10.05 17.79 3.74
N SER A 104 -9.45 18.79 4.39
CA SER A 104 -9.48 18.95 5.83
C SER A 104 -10.81 19.57 6.25
N GLY A 105 -11.66 18.78 6.93
CA GLY A 105 -12.84 19.30 7.61
C GLY A 105 -12.47 20.41 8.61
N PRO A 106 -13.42 21.27 9.03
CA PRO A 106 -13.14 22.42 9.90
C PRO A 106 -12.29 22.11 11.14
N GLU A 107 -12.46 20.92 11.70
CA GLU A 107 -11.75 20.36 12.87
C GLU A 107 -10.28 19.99 12.63
N SER A 108 -9.88 19.81 11.38
CA SER A 108 -8.51 19.44 10.99
C SER A 108 -7.71 20.61 10.42
N ARG A 109 -8.31 21.81 10.38
CA ARG A 109 -7.64 23.03 9.93
C ARG A 109 -6.63 23.50 10.97
N ILE A 110 -5.44 23.86 10.49
CA ILE A 110 -4.38 24.40 11.32
C ILE A 110 -4.46 25.93 11.25
N TYR A 111 -4.70 26.56 12.39
CA TYR A 111 -4.65 28.02 12.53
C TYR A 111 -3.36 28.42 13.22
N VAL A 112 -2.80 29.53 12.77
CA VAL A 112 -1.61 30.16 13.35
C VAL A 112 -1.96 31.57 13.80
N GLU A 113 -1.41 31.98 14.94
CA GLU A 113 -1.46 33.38 15.38
C GLU A 113 -0.29 34.13 14.75
N GLY A 114 -0.57 35.27 14.12
CA GLY A 114 0.47 36.12 13.53
C GLY A 114 1.13 37.00 14.58
N ASP A 115 2.44 37.20 14.48
CA ASP A 115 3.15 38.18 15.32
C ASP A 115 2.70 39.61 15.00
N GLY A 116 2.56 40.44 16.04
CA GLY A 116 2.22 41.87 15.90
C GLY A 116 1.07 42.40 16.76
N GLY A 117 0.64 41.66 17.80
CA GLY A 117 -0.36 42.14 18.76
C GLY A 117 -1.81 42.10 18.26
N SER A 118 -2.04 41.72 17.00
CA SER A 118 -3.37 41.32 16.52
C SER A 118 -3.54 39.83 16.81
N ARG A 119 -4.44 39.48 17.74
CA ARG A 119 -4.85 38.09 18.04
C ARG A 119 -5.66 37.44 16.91
N ALA A 120 -5.32 37.73 15.66
CA ALA A 120 -6.02 37.22 14.50
C ALA A 120 -5.49 35.83 14.16
N LEU A 121 -6.33 34.82 14.33
CA LEU A 121 -6.08 33.47 13.84
C LEU A 121 -6.17 33.47 12.31
N ARG A 122 -5.12 32.99 11.65
CA ARG A 122 -5.08 32.82 10.20
C ARG A 122 -4.85 31.36 9.85
N GLU A 123 -5.46 30.89 8.78
CA GLU A 123 -5.27 29.52 8.32
C GLU A 123 -3.84 29.34 7.76
N ILE A 124 -3.17 28.22 8.04
CA ILE A 124 -1.74 28.02 7.74
C ILE A 124 -1.39 28.14 6.25
N THR A 125 -2.30 27.79 5.32
CA THR A 125 -2.06 27.97 3.88
C THR A 125 -2.12 29.44 3.45
N GLU A 126 -2.77 30.33 4.21
CA GLU A 126 -2.79 31.77 3.93
C GLU A 126 -1.41 32.40 4.17
N VAL A 127 -0.69 31.91 5.19
CA VAL A 127 0.60 32.47 5.63
C VAL A 127 1.81 31.71 5.10
N SER A 128 1.66 30.44 4.71
CA SER A 128 2.76 29.61 4.24
C SER A 128 2.60 29.18 2.77
N PRO A 129 3.31 29.83 1.83
CA PRO A 129 3.34 29.42 0.43
C PRO A 129 3.88 28.00 0.22
N ALA A 130 4.73 27.50 1.13
CA ALA A 130 5.25 26.14 1.07
C ALA A 130 4.15 25.10 1.35
N ILE A 131 3.35 25.31 2.40
CA ILE A 131 2.22 24.43 2.74
C ILE A 131 1.13 24.50 1.67
N ARG A 132 0.81 25.70 1.16
CA ARG A 132 -0.18 25.89 0.07
C ARG A 132 0.15 25.09 -1.19
N ARG A 133 1.43 24.85 -1.45
CA ARG A 133 1.90 24.09 -2.62
C ARG A 133 1.94 22.58 -2.41
N LEU A 134 1.70 22.10 -1.19
CA LEU A 134 1.57 20.67 -0.97
C LEU A 134 0.37 20.15 -1.76
N ARG A 135 0.60 19.11 -2.55
CA ARG A 135 -0.42 18.43 -3.34
C ARG A 135 -0.54 17.02 -2.83
N ARG A 136 -1.77 16.50 -2.84
CA ARG A 136 -1.98 15.08 -2.66
C ARG A 136 -1.25 14.34 -3.78
N PHE A 137 -0.39 13.42 -3.40
CA PHE A 137 0.20 12.46 -4.32
C PHE A 137 -0.36 11.09 -3.97
N HIS A 138 -0.50 10.25 -4.99
CA HIS A 138 -0.72 8.82 -4.82
C HIS A 138 0.42 8.13 -5.56
N ILE A 139 0.88 7.02 -5.01
CA ILE A 139 1.87 6.18 -5.66
C ILE A 139 1.17 4.86 -5.94
N ASP A 140 0.91 4.58 -7.22
CA ASP A 140 0.47 3.27 -7.66
C ASP A 140 1.72 2.39 -7.82
N ARG A 141 1.73 1.21 -7.22
CA ARG A 141 2.83 0.25 -7.24
C ARG A 141 2.36 -1.10 -7.73
N LEU A 142 3.25 -1.80 -8.42
CA LEU A 142 3.09 -3.21 -8.73
C LEU A 142 4.08 -4.00 -7.87
N CYS A 143 3.55 -4.87 -7.02
CA CYS A 143 4.31 -5.70 -6.08
C CYS A 143 4.38 -7.15 -6.58
N PHE A 144 5.56 -7.75 -6.53
CA PHE A 144 5.85 -9.08 -7.11
C PHE A 144 7.04 -9.79 -6.43
N PRO A 145 7.21 -11.12 -6.59
CA PRO A 145 8.36 -11.87 -6.07
C PRO A 145 9.71 -11.36 -6.56
N GLU A 146 10.73 -11.46 -5.71
CA GLU A 146 12.11 -11.12 -6.07
C GLU A 146 12.61 -11.86 -7.32
N ALA A 147 12.18 -13.10 -7.54
CA ALA A 147 12.58 -13.94 -8.67
C ALA A 147 12.26 -13.33 -10.04
N VAL A 148 11.25 -12.46 -10.15
CA VAL A 148 10.84 -11.82 -11.42
C VAL A 148 11.28 -10.37 -11.53
N HIS A 149 12.07 -9.87 -10.58
CA HIS A 149 12.38 -8.46 -10.44
C HIS A 149 13.00 -7.83 -11.68
N ASP A 150 14.01 -8.47 -12.25
CA ASP A 150 14.74 -7.91 -13.39
C ASP A 150 13.87 -7.91 -14.66
N ALA A 151 13.06 -8.96 -14.84
CA ALA A 151 12.11 -9.05 -15.95
C ALA A 151 11.01 -7.99 -15.87
N ILE A 152 10.46 -7.74 -14.67
CA ILE A 152 9.45 -6.68 -14.48
C ILE A 152 10.08 -5.29 -14.65
N ARG A 153 11.31 -5.06 -14.17
CA ARG A 153 12.00 -3.78 -14.42
C ARG A 153 12.25 -3.52 -15.90
N ALA A 154 12.68 -4.53 -16.65
CA ALA A 154 12.85 -4.42 -18.10
C ALA A 154 11.51 -4.08 -18.79
N LEU A 155 10.43 -4.76 -18.40
CA LEU A 155 9.07 -4.49 -18.90
C LEU A 155 8.63 -3.04 -18.68
N VAL A 156 8.91 -2.47 -17.50
CA VAL A 156 8.59 -1.07 -17.19
C VAL A 156 9.46 -0.11 -18.03
N ALA A 157 10.76 -0.37 -18.14
CA ALA A 157 11.69 0.48 -18.89
C ALA A 157 11.40 0.52 -20.40
N GLU A 158 10.99 -0.59 -21.02
CA GLU A 158 10.57 -0.63 -22.43
C GLU A 158 9.41 0.33 -22.74
N ARG A 159 8.51 0.51 -21.77
CA ARG A 159 7.34 1.40 -21.91
C ARG A 159 7.71 2.86 -21.78
N GLU A 160 8.62 3.22 -20.89
CA GLU A 160 9.09 4.60 -20.73
C GLU A 160 9.79 5.13 -21.99
N GLN A 161 10.40 4.26 -22.79
CA GLN A 161 11.06 4.63 -24.05
C GLN A 161 10.11 4.71 -25.26
N SER A 162 8.87 4.25 -25.12
CA SER A 162 7.86 4.22 -26.19
C SER A 162 6.83 5.36 -26.09
N VAL A 163 7.04 6.31 -25.17
CA VAL A 163 6.18 7.49 -24.93
C VAL A 163 6.89 8.76 -25.37
#